data_AF-A0A8I2G311-F1
#
_entry.id   AF-A0A8I2G311-F1
#
_cell.length_a   1.000
_cell.length_b   1.000
_cell.length_c   1.000
_cell.angle_alpha   90.00
_cell.angle_beta   90.00
_cell.angle_gamma   90.00
#
_symmetry.space_group_name_H-M   'P 1'
#
loop_
_entity.id
_entity.type
_entity.pdbx_description
1 polymer ?
#
loop_
_entity_poly.entity_id
_entity_poly.type
_entity_poly.pdbx_seq_one_letter_code
_entity_poly.pdbx_strand_id
1 'polypeptide(L)'
;MKKKNVSPNNGNGKVLKVSHLQNSIYYFLQGVSIIQQDSGYRLLVLHQGRLLDDNTYKTVKGARIGFSKRYKYKLWEQGVEPKWSPFYTPEERVLRANVDRLVQNTDHFN
;
A
#
# COMPACT_ATOMS: atom_id res chain seq x y z
N MET A 1 -37.75 -15.28 5.89
CA MET A 1 -36.49 -14.58 6.25
C MET A 1 -36.17 -13.56 5.17
N LYS A 2 -36.31 -12.27 5.46
CA LYS A 2 -36.04 -11.18 4.49
C LYS A 2 -34.52 -10.99 4.37
N LYS A 3 -33.96 -11.23 3.18
CA LYS A 3 -32.57 -10.87 2.84
C LYS A 3 -32.46 -9.35 2.96
N LYS A 4 -31.68 -8.87 3.94
CA LYS A 4 -31.28 -7.46 4.00
C LYS A 4 -30.36 -7.21 2.80
N ASN A 5 -30.90 -6.58 1.76
CA ASN A 5 -30.08 -5.96 0.72
C ASN A 5 -29.25 -4.88 1.41
N VAL A 6 -27.97 -5.16 1.61
CA VAL A 6 -27.00 -4.15 2.02
C VAL A 6 -26.85 -3.22 0.83
N SER A 7 -27.46 -2.04 0.92
CA SER A 7 -27.35 -0.99 -0.08
C SER A 7 -25.87 -0.69 -0.35
N PRO A 8 -25.45 -0.51 -1.61
CA PRO A 8 -24.08 -0.10 -1.91
C PRO A 8 -23.88 1.28 -1.30
N ASN A 9 -22.87 1.39 -0.46
CA ASN A 9 -22.56 2.61 0.28
C ASN A 9 -22.23 3.72 -0.73
N ASN A 10 -23.20 4.61 -0.92
CA ASN A 10 -23.14 5.70 -1.88
C ASN A 10 -22.44 6.88 -1.19
N GLY A 11 -21.13 6.93 -1.30
CA GLY A 11 -20.32 8.04 -0.80
C GLY A 11 -19.07 8.18 -1.65
N ASN A 12 -19.18 8.83 -2.81
CA ASN A 12 -18.07 9.31 -3.65
C ASN A 12 -16.81 8.43 -3.58
N GLY A 13 -16.97 7.13 -3.88
CA GLY A 13 -15.93 6.12 -3.69
C GLY A 13 -14.78 6.35 -4.65
N LYS A 14 -13.82 7.17 -4.23
CA LYS A 14 -12.69 7.48 -5.08
C LYS A 14 -11.90 6.21 -5.35
N VAL A 15 -11.84 5.82 -6.61
CA VAL A 15 -11.13 4.62 -7.05
C VAL A 15 -9.64 4.80 -6.78
N LEU A 16 -9.14 4.16 -5.72
CA LEU A 16 -7.72 4.16 -5.38
C LEU A 16 -6.99 3.21 -6.35
N LYS A 17 -5.99 3.75 -7.06
CA LYS A 17 -5.07 2.94 -7.87
C LYS A 17 -3.87 2.55 -7.02
N VAL A 18 -3.43 1.30 -7.12
CA VAL A 18 -2.34 0.74 -6.32
C VAL A 18 -1.28 0.11 -7.21
N SER A 19 -0.01 0.27 -6.84
CA SER A 19 1.15 -0.42 -7.40
C SER A 19 1.89 -1.15 -6.28
N HIS A 20 2.17 -2.44 -6.43
CA HIS A 20 2.89 -3.22 -5.43
C HIS A 20 4.34 -3.49 -5.83
N LEU A 21 5.19 -3.64 -4.83
CA LEU A 21 6.51 -4.22 -5.02
C LEU A 21 6.36 -5.74 -5.21
N GLN A 22 6.67 -6.23 -6.40
CA GLN A 22 6.50 -7.63 -6.79
C GLN A 22 7.51 -8.55 -6.09
N ASN A 23 8.67 -8.01 -5.74
CA ASN A 23 9.77 -8.74 -5.12
C ASN A 23 9.97 -8.33 -3.64
N SER A 24 8.88 -7.99 -2.94
CA SER A 24 8.93 -7.50 -1.55
C SER A 24 9.59 -8.49 -0.57
N ILE A 25 9.47 -9.79 -0.83
CA ILE A 25 10.05 -10.83 0.04
C ILE A 25 11.58 -10.77 0.11
N TYR A 26 12.24 -10.33 -0.97
CA TYR A 26 13.68 -10.15 -0.97
C TYR A 26 14.10 -9.03 0.01
N TYR A 27 13.23 -8.06 0.26
CA TYR A 27 13.45 -6.99 1.24
C TYR A 27 13.07 -7.40 2.67
N PHE A 28 12.73 -8.68 2.89
CA PHE A 28 12.12 -9.18 4.11
C PHE A 28 10.82 -8.45 4.45
N LEU A 29 10.07 -7.97 3.46
CA LEU A 29 8.82 -7.22 3.66
C LEU A 29 7.63 -8.06 3.23
N GLN A 30 6.56 -8.05 4.03
CA GLN A 30 5.33 -8.79 3.69
C GLN A 30 4.56 -8.12 2.57
N GLY A 31 4.57 -6.79 2.53
CA GLY A 31 3.93 -6.04 1.46
C GLY A 31 4.48 -4.63 1.36
N VAL A 32 4.63 -4.15 0.13
CA VAL A 32 4.95 -2.75 -0.12
C VAL A 32 4.05 -2.27 -1.23
N SER A 33 3.37 -1.15 -0.99
CA SER A 33 2.36 -0.62 -1.90
C SER A 33 2.50 0.88 -2.05
N ILE A 34 2.29 1.38 -3.26
CA ILE A 34 2.11 2.81 -3.54
C ILE A 34 0.64 3.01 -3.91
N ILE A 35 -0.06 3.82 -3.14
CA ILE A 35 -1.46 4.18 -3.38
C ILE A 35 -1.50 5.57 -4.01
N GLN A 36 -2.21 5.71 -5.12
CA GLN A 36 -2.49 7.01 -5.74
C GLN A 36 -3.65 7.72 -5.03
N GLN A 37 -3.39 8.93 -4.55
CA GLN A 37 -4.34 9.83 -3.88
C GLN A 37 -4.61 11.07 -4.75
N ASP A 38 -5.47 12.00 -4.29
CA ASP A 38 -5.76 13.25 -5.03
C ASP A 38 -4.53 14.13 -5.16
N SER A 39 -3.80 14.28 -4.05
CA SER A 39 -2.69 15.20 -3.91
C SER A 39 -1.31 14.55 -4.10
N GLY A 40 -1.25 13.26 -4.43
CA GLY A 40 0.02 12.56 -4.60
C GLY A 40 -0.06 11.05 -4.43
N TYR A 41 0.96 10.50 -3.80
CA TYR A 41 1.22 9.06 -3.69
C TYR A 41 1.61 8.69 -2.26
N ARG A 42 0.98 7.68 -1.67
CA ARG A 42 1.31 7.17 -0.33
C ARG A 42 2.04 5.84 -0.45
N LEU A 43 3.26 5.77 0.05
CA LEU A 43 4.04 4.53 0.19
C LEU A 43 3.68 3.89 1.52
N LEU A 44 3.29 2.63 1.48
CA LEU A 44 2.99 1.81 2.65
C LEU A 44 3.90 0.59 2.66
N VAL A 45 4.52 0.31 3.81
CA VAL A 45 5.33 -0.90 4.01
C VAL A 45 4.79 -1.70 5.18
N LEU A 46 4.41 -2.94 4.92
CA LEU A 46 3.95 -3.89 5.92
C LEU A 46 4.98 -4.98 6.18
N HIS A 47 5.14 -5.29 7.46
CA HIS A 47 5.94 -6.42 7.91
C HIS A 47 5.42 -6.94 9.26
N GLN A 48 5.37 -8.25 9.42
CA GLN A 48 4.85 -8.94 10.62
C GLN A 48 3.50 -8.38 11.11
N GLY A 49 2.59 -8.08 10.17
CA GLY A 49 1.27 -7.53 10.49
C GLY A 49 1.27 -6.07 10.97
N ARG A 50 2.41 -5.38 10.94
CA ARG A 50 2.56 -3.97 11.33
C ARG A 50 2.88 -3.10 10.12
N LEU A 51 2.37 -1.86 10.15
CA LEU A 51 2.76 -0.81 9.23
C LEU A 51 4.11 -0.23 9.69
N LEU A 52 5.19 -0.57 8.98
CA LEU A 52 6.54 -0.05 9.28
C LEU A 52 6.75 1.37 8.74
N ASP A 53 6.04 1.72 7.67
CA ASP A 53 6.30 2.93 6.92
C ASP A 53 5.02 3.42 6.26
N ASP A 54 4.77 4.71 6.43
CA ASP A 54 3.67 5.44 5.86
C ASP A 54 4.14 6.85 5.49
N ASN A 55 4.44 7.04 4.21
CA ASN A 55 4.98 8.30 3.72
C ASN A 55 4.28 8.77 2.45
N THR A 56 3.97 10.06 2.40
CA THR A 56 3.36 10.70 1.24
C THR A 56 4.41 11.39 0.36
N TYR A 57 4.23 11.30 -0.94
CA TYR A 57 5.13 11.84 -1.97
C TYR A 57 4.30 12.56 -3.04
N LYS A 58 4.85 13.64 -3.59
CA LYS A 58 4.21 14.36 -4.71
C LYS A 58 4.17 13.53 -6.00
N THR A 59 5.12 12.61 -6.19
CA THR A 59 5.25 11.81 -7.41
C THR A 59 5.53 10.34 -7.10
N VAL A 60 5.10 9.45 -8.00
CA VAL A 60 5.43 8.01 -7.92
C VAL A 60 6.94 7.78 -7.92
N LYS A 61 7.69 8.56 -8.71
CA LYS A 61 9.16 8.51 -8.73
C LYS A 61 9.74 8.83 -7.36
N GLY A 62 9.18 9.84 -6.68
CA GLY A 62 9.54 10.18 -5.30
C GLY A 62 9.31 9.02 -4.34
N ALA A 63 8.14 8.38 -4.39
CA ALA A 63 7.82 7.23 -3.55
C ALA A 63 8.79 6.04 -3.77
N ARG A 64 9.09 5.72 -5.04
CA ARG A 64 10.05 4.65 -5.39
C ARG A 64 11.46 4.97 -4.91
N ILE A 65 11.93 6.21 -5.10
CA ILE A 65 13.24 6.65 -4.59
C ILE A 65 13.27 6.60 -3.07
N GLY A 66 12.20 7.03 -2.39
CA GLY A 66 12.07 6.98 -0.94
C GLY A 66 12.20 5.56 -0.41
N PHE A 67 11.47 4.61 -1.01
CA PHE A 67 11.64 3.18 -0.74
C PHE A 67 13.08 2.73 -0.95
N SER A 68 13.65 2.99 -2.14
CA SER A 68 15.01 2.56 -2.47
C SER A 68 16.05 3.13 -1.52
N LYS A 69 15.93 4.38 -1.06
CA LYS A 69 16.86 4.97 -0.09
C LYS A 69 16.77 4.31 1.28
N ARG A 70 15.55 4.04 1.75
CA ARG A 70 15.29 3.51 3.09
C ARG A 70 15.66 2.03 3.21
N TYR A 71 15.42 1.26 2.15
CA TYR A 71 15.67 -0.19 2.13
C TYR A 71 16.92 -0.60 1.33
N LYS A 72 17.70 0.39 0.84
CA LYS A 72 18.94 0.22 0.06
C LYS A 72 19.94 -0.75 0.71
N TYR A 73 20.20 -0.52 1.99
CA TYR A 73 21.26 -1.20 2.75
C TYR A 73 20.92 -2.65 3.03
N LYS A 74 19.64 -3.04 2.98
CA LYS A 74 19.23 -4.42 3.24
C LYS A 74 19.48 -5.37 2.07
N LEU A 75 19.86 -4.86 0.89
CA LEU A 75 19.96 -5.68 -0.33
C LEU A 75 20.93 -5.23 -1.43
N TRP A 76 21.59 -4.06 -1.34
CA TRP A 76 22.62 -3.72 -2.33
C TRP A 76 23.72 -4.81 -2.37
N GLU A 77 23.95 -5.51 -1.26
CA GLU A 77 24.86 -6.67 -1.20
C GLU A 77 24.48 -7.85 -2.11
N GLN A 78 23.23 -7.91 -2.62
CA GLN A 78 22.75 -9.00 -3.47
C GLN A 78 22.29 -8.55 -4.88
N GLY A 79 22.44 -7.27 -5.24
CA GLY A 79 22.10 -6.77 -6.58
C GLY A 79 20.62 -6.82 -6.96
N VAL A 80 19.70 -6.91 -6.00
CA VAL A 80 18.25 -7.03 -6.26
C VAL A 80 17.60 -5.66 -6.39
N GLU A 81 17.15 -5.32 -7.59
CA GLU A 81 16.42 -4.07 -7.87
C GLU A 81 14.92 -4.14 -7.53
N PRO A 82 14.29 -3.06 -7.02
CA PRO A 82 12.85 -3.04 -6.74
C PRO A 82 12.02 -3.13 -8.02
N LYS A 83 11.17 -4.15 -8.15
CA LYS A 83 10.26 -4.34 -9.29
C LYS A 83 8.83 -4.00 -8.89
N TRP A 84 8.25 -3.01 -9.55
CA TRP A 84 6.91 -2.50 -9.24
C TRP A 84 5.90 -2.98 -10.27
N SER A 85 4.72 -3.40 -9.82
CA SER A 85 3.59 -3.68 -10.71
C SER A 85 3.11 -2.40 -11.40
N PRO A 86 2.41 -2.50 -12.54
CA PRO A 86 1.57 -1.42 -13.03
C PRO A 86 0.56 -0.98 -11.96
N PHE A 87 0.06 0.25 -12.08
CA PHE A 87 -1.06 0.69 -11.27
C PHE A 87 -2.35 -0.01 -11.72
N TYR A 88 -3.10 -0.54 -10.78
CA TYR A 88 -4.38 -1.16 -11.02
C TYR A 88 -5.39 -0.73 -9.96
N THR A 89 -6.67 -0.81 -10.30
CA THR A 89 -7.75 -0.66 -9.33
C THR A 89 -7.90 -2.00 -8.62
N PRO A 90 -7.67 -2.09 -7.31
CA PRO A 90 -7.87 -3.35 -6.61
C PRO A 90 -9.36 -3.69 -6.61
N GLU A 91 -9.68 -4.97 -6.81
CA GLU A 91 -11.03 -5.46 -6.55
C GLU A 91 -11.41 -5.15 -5.09
N GLU A 92 -12.66 -4.78 -4.85
CA GLU A 92 -13.15 -4.28 -3.55
C GLU A 92 -12.81 -5.19 -2.36
N ARG A 93 -12.66 -6.50 -2.62
CA ARG A 93 -12.25 -7.52 -1.63
C ARG A 93 -10.78 -7.44 -1.22
N VAL A 94 -9.89 -7.04 -2.12
CA VAL A 94 -8.43 -6.93 -1.88
C VAL A 94 -8.10 -5.67 -1.08
N LEU A 95 -8.83 -4.58 -1.32
CA LEU A 95 -8.73 -3.35 -0.53
C LEU A 95 -9.13 -3.60 0.92
N ARG A 96 -10.28 -4.23 1.21
CA ARG A 96 -10.72 -4.47 2.59
C ARG A 96 -9.73 -5.29 3.41
N ALA A 97 -9.17 -6.37 2.85
CA ALA A 97 -8.26 -7.23 3.60
C ALA A 97 -6.95 -6.55 4.05
N ASN A 98 -6.43 -5.59 3.26
CA ASN A 98 -5.17 -4.92 3.56
C ASN A 98 -5.38 -3.50 4.12
N VAL A 99 -6.35 -2.75 3.62
CA VAL A 99 -6.65 -1.37 4.07
C VAL A 99 -7.43 -1.36 5.39
N ASP A 100 -8.37 -2.27 5.65
CA ASP A 100 -9.06 -2.28 6.94
C ASP A 100 -8.08 -2.59 8.09
N ARG A 101 -7.06 -3.43 7.83
CA ARG A 101 -5.95 -3.64 8.77
C ARG A 101 -5.05 -2.42 8.95
N LEU A 102 -4.97 -1.55 7.95
CA LEU A 102 -4.17 -0.33 8.00
C LEU A 102 -4.91 0.82 8.70
N VAL A 103 -6.23 0.91 8.52
CA VAL A 103 -7.08 1.95 9.12
C VAL A 103 -7.40 1.65 10.59
N GLN A 104 -7.64 0.40 10.95
CA GLN A 104 -7.94 0.02 12.35
C GLN A 104 -6.76 0.25 13.33
N ASN A 105 -5.52 0.31 12.83
CA ASN A 105 -4.35 0.57 13.66
C ASN A 105 -4.04 2.08 13.87
N THR A 106 -4.69 2.96 13.11
CA THR A 106 -4.56 4.42 13.29
C THR A 106 -5.52 5.00 14.33
N ASP A 107 -6.57 4.28 14.72
CA ASP A 107 -7.58 4.75 15.67
C ASP A 107 -7.29 4.40 17.15
N HIS A 108 -6.13 3.79 17.45
CA HIS A 108 -5.73 3.46 18.83
C HIS A 108 -4.64 4.39 19.40
N PHE A 109 -4.37 5.52 18.74
CA PHE A 109 -3.36 6.50 19.16
C PHE A 109 -3.90 7.92 19.38
N ASN A 110 -5.19 8.05 19.72
CA ASN A 110 -5.75 9.26 20.33
C ASN A 110 -6.33 8.95 21.70
#